data_AF-A0A1V5R7T0-F1
#
_entry.id   AF-A0A1V5R7T0-F1
#
_cell.length_a   1.000
_cell.length_b   1.000
_cell.length_c   1.000
_cell.angle_alpha   90.00
_cell.angle_beta   90.00
_cell.angle_gamma   90.00
#
_symmetry.space_group_name_H-M   'P 1'
#
loop_
_entity.id
_entity.type
_entity.pdbx_description
1 polymer ?
#
loop_
_entity_poly.entity_id
_entity_poly.type
_entity_poly.pdbx_seq_one_letter_code
_entity_poly.pdbx_strand_id
1 'polypeptide(L)'
;MRLIRNGLPGCAMGLVCLGLVSLGLGANDGFDRYRKQVPHTLRLFPLPASPEAGYLMLDRDMEGGADGDIRHRWAQPHAVALVQCCARAVARDLGPGPHPMVIMDASSENGDTPVELGATPRGRHPGGSHDGGLNLDLGYYLTSLKGQVHTPDFAACTNHYRLQDGKLRDTYQCLESADRLDVPRTTRFFVELAAFNRDLFNGDLLEQVGVDFQVRKAVLAQAQAWARERRYGVDTVLVGDLERILTSDEADGWARTHHHHLHLRLRDFPLHGAHRKALDHLMATARQEEGLLRKVTQAGPALVVALHSVDLQRSLEVELQPSHLEVQDLQFRVDEGPWRKAQPGDPRNRAVLDLAAPFKATAKVEAQGTLKGKPLSLSCVIELPEQSPRLGIAIEAAHLKAEVQEEGGALAFDLKVPRTYQAWVTEYALVLHRPGQKPERCVLPPEGRLKLPKEGLVKVELEALCSSRRAIRVPVWLDGRI
;
A
#
# COMPACT_ATOMS: atom_id res chain seq x y z
N MET A 1 -40.06 -41.69 -14.05
CA MET A 1 -40.49 -42.81 -13.19
C MET A 1 -39.29 -43.75 -13.08
N ARG A 2 -38.72 -43.87 -11.86
CA ARG A 2 -37.79 -44.88 -11.27
C ARG A 2 -36.58 -45.38 -12.10
N LEU A 3 -35.32 -45.18 -11.67
CA LEU A 3 -34.58 -45.82 -10.54
C LEU A 3 -34.43 -47.35 -10.77
N ILE A 4 -33.31 -48.08 -10.62
CA ILE A 4 -32.09 -47.93 -9.81
C ILE A 4 -31.08 -49.07 -10.15
N ARG A 5 -29.77 -48.74 -10.04
CA ARG A 5 -28.55 -49.48 -9.59
C ARG A 5 -28.30 -50.99 -9.81
N ASN A 6 -27.03 -51.30 -10.09
CA ASN A 6 -25.99 -51.95 -9.23
C ASN A 6 -24.91 -52.55 -10.17
N GLY A 7 -23.60 -52.57 -9.95
CA GLY A 7 -22.70 -52.23 -8.85
C GLY A 7 -21.28 -52.72 -9.26
N LEU A 8 -20.23 -52.03 -8.81
CA LEU A 8 -18.80 -52.34 -8.95
C LEU A 8 -18.41 -53.71 -8.33
N PRO A 9 -17.23 -54.30 -8.69
CA PRO A 9 -15.96 -54.10 -7.93
C PRO A 9 -14.72 -54.07 -8.86
N GLY A 10 -13.49 -53.68 -8.53
CA GLY A 10 -12.80 -53.24 -7.31
C GLY A 10 -11.26 -53.24 -7.55
N CYS A 11 -10.56 -52.29 -6.90
CA CYS A 11 -9.18 -52.33 -6.38
C CYS A 11 -7.91 -52.36 -7.29
N ALA A 12 -7.19 -51.24 -7.31
CA ALA A 12 -5.84 -50.99 -6.74
C ALA A 12 -5.51 -49.49 -7.02
N MET A 13 -5.35 -48.52 -6.11
CA MET A 13 -4.74 -48.34 -4.78
C MET A 13 -3.20 -48.45 -4.75
N GLY A 14 -2.54 -47.30 -4.57
CA GLY A 14 -1.08 -47.12 -4.40
C GLY A 14 -0.63 -45.69 -4.77
N LEU A 15 -1.01 -44.64 -4.03
CA LEU A 15 -0.32 -43.99 -2.88
C LEU A 15 0.89 -43.08 -3.23
N VAL A 16 0.80 -41.84 -2.72
CA VAL A 16 1.85 -40.84 -2.40
C VAL A 16 2.46 -40.00 -3.53
N CYS A 17 1.96 -38.76 -3.65
CA CYS A 17 2.79 -37.55 -3.52
C CYS A 17 1.89 -36.38 -3.08
N LEU A 18 1.53 -36.39 -1.80
CA LEU A 18 1.19 -35.22 -1.02
C LEU A 18 2.51 -34.55 -0.64
N GLY A 19 2.72 -33.29 -1.03
CA GLY A 19 3.91 -32.54 -0.63
C GLY A 19 4.03 -31.20 -1.35
N LEU A 20 3.65 -30.13 -0.65
CA LEU A 20 3.80 -28.69 -0.96
C LEU A 20 2.56 -27.95 -1.50
N VAL A 21 1.46 -28.03 -0.73
CA VAL A 21 0.74 -26.80 -0.39
C VAL A 21 1.33 -26.30 0.92
N SER A 22 2.09 -25.20 0.89
CA SER A 22 2.23 -24.30 2.03
C SER A 22 3.14 -23.10 1.68
N LEU A 23 2.51 -21.92 1.75
CA LEU A 23 3.06 -20.65 2.25
C LEU A 23 3.86 -19.77 1.27
N GLY A 24 3.29 -18.60 0.98
CA GLY A 24 4.00 -17.48 0.35
C GLY A 24 3.33 -16.79 -0.83
N LEU A 25 2.00 -16.63 -0.83
CA LEU A 25 1.41 -15.48 -1.52
C LEU A 25 1.93 -14.22 -0.81
N GLY A 26 2.85 -13.51 -1.45
CA GLY A 26 3.41 -12.29 -0.92
C GLY A 26 4.66 -11.91 -1.67
N ALA A 27 4.63 -10.71 -2.24
CA ALA A 27 5.72 -9.86 -2.71
C ALA A 27 6.20 -9.89 -4.17
N ASN A 28 6.37 -8.69 -4.74
CA ASN A 28 6.80 -8.39 -6.11
C ASN A 28 7.83 -9.41 -6.65
N ASP A 29 7.30 -10.40 -7.34
CA ASP A 29 7.93 -11.60 -7.89
C ASP A 29 7.96 -11.53 -9.42
N GLY A 30 7.81 -10.31 -9.97
CA GLY A 30 7.63 -10.08 -11.40
C GLY A 30 6.23 -10.41 -11.89
N PHE A 31 5.26 -10.76 -11.02
CA PHE A 31 3.86 -10.84 -11.45
C PHE A 31 3.28 -9.44 -11.59
N ASP A 32 2.96 -9.09 -12.83
CA ASP A 32 2.05 -8.00 -13.14
C ASP A 32 0.68 -8.23 -12.46
N ARG A 33 0.48 -7.58 -11.32
CA ARG A 33 -0.79 -7.63 -10.60
C ARG A 33 -1.91 -6.88 -11.33
N TYR A 34 -1.60 -6.02 -12.30
CA TYR A 34 -2.58 -5.42 -13.22
C TYR A 34 -3.10 -6.42 -14.25
N ARG A 35 -2.31 -7.45 -14.60
CA ARG A 35 -2.74 -8.54 -15.49
C ARG A 35 -3.73 -9.52 -14.87
N LYS A 36 -4.00 -9.45 -13.57
CA LYS A 36 -5.11 -10.21 -12.94
C LYS A 36 -6.46 -9.56 -13.22
N GLN A 37 -6.88 -9.53 -14.50
CA GLN A 37 -8.26 -9.40 -15.00
C GLN A 37 -9.14 -8.21 -14.51
N VAL A 38 -8.69 -7.36 -13.60
CA VAL A 38 -9.39 -6.16 -13.12
C VAL A 38 -8.36 -5.04 -12.95
N PRO A 39 -8.48 -3.91 -13.67
CA PRO A 39 -7.58 -2.77 -13.47
C PRO A 39 -7.70 -2.29 -12.02
N HIS A 40 -6.61 -2.39 -11.26
CA HIS A 40 -6.56 -1.82 -9.91
C HIS A 40 -6.51 -0.30 -10.04
N THR A 41 -7.66 0.36 -9.91
CA THR A 41 -7.71 1.82 -9.81
C THR A 41 -7.06 2.24 -8.51
N LEU A 42 -5.97 2.99 -8.60
CA LEU A 42 -5.37 3.64 -7.44
C LEU A 42 -5.86 5.08 -7.35
N ARG A 43 -5.93 5.56 -6.12
CA ARG A 43 -6.26 6.94 -5.77
C ARG A 43 -5.11 7.49 -4.96
N LEU A 44 -4.64 8.69 -5.32
CA LEU A 44 -3.73 9.43 -4.47
C LEU A 44 -4.48 9.84 -3.20
N PHE A 45 -3.91 9.54 -2.03
CA PHE A 45 -4.49 9.95 -0.76
C PHE A 45 -4.76 11.47 -0.75
N PRO A 46 -6.00 11.90 -0.49
CA PRO A 46 -6.36 13.30 -0.58
C PRO A 46 -5.81 14.08 0.61
N LEU A 47 -5.47 15.36 0.39
CA LEU A 47 -5.21 16.29 1.47
C LEU A 47 -6.44 16.38 2.40
N PRO A 48 -6.26 16.48 3.73
CA PRO A 48 -7.38 16.65 4.64
C PRO A 48 -8.09 17.99 4.37
N ALA A 49 -9.42 18.00 4.42
CA ALA A 49 -10.21 19.21 4.22
C ALA A 49 -10.00 20.27 5.32
N SER A 50 -9.64 19.81 6.53
CA SER A 50 -9.39 20.64 7.70
C SER A 50 -8.67 19.80 8.78
N PRO A 51 -8.16 20.43 9.87
CA PRO A 51 -7.58 19.69 11.00
C PRO A 51 -8.52 18.66 11.65
N GLU A 52 -9.83 18.89 11.57
CA GLU A 52 -10.87 17.99 12.10
C GLU A 52 -11.07 16.73 11.22
N ALA A 53 -10.35 16.59 10.11
CA ALA A 53 -10.30 15.34 9.35
C ALA A 53 -9.64 14.20 10.14
N GLY A 54 -8.85 14.52 11.18
CA GLY A 54 -8.23 13.53 12.07
C GLY A 54 -6.97 12.87 11.52
N TYR A 55 -6.46 13.31 10.36
CA TYR A 55 -5.18 12.90 9.79
C TYR A 55 -4.49 14.09 9.11
N LEU A 56 -3.20 13.95 8.83
CA LEU A 56 -2.41 14.93 8.10
C LEU A 56 -1.51 14.28 7.04
N MET A 57 -1.00 15.11 6.14
CA MET A 57 -0.04 14.76 5.10
C MET A 57 1.27 15.50 5.37
N LEU A 58 2.40 14.85 5.13
CA LEU A 58 3.70 15.51 5.09
C LEU A 58 3.99 16.01 3.68
N ASP A 59 4.75 17.08 3.55
CA ASP A 59 5.11 17.60 2.22
C ASP A 59 6.21 16.77 1.54
N ARG A 60 7.00 16.03 2.33
CA ARG A 60 8.15 15.22 1.88
C ARG A 60 8.56 14.23 2.95
N ASP A 61 9.49 13.35 2.60
CA ASP A 61 10.24 12.57 3.58
C ASP A 61 11.00 13.48 4.55
N MET A 62 11.01 13.07 5.81
CA MET A 62 11.66 13.79 6.90
C MET A 62 12.40 12.82 7.82
N GLU A 63 13.38 13.33 8.55
CA GLU A 63 14.07 12.57 9.60
C GLU A 63 13.08 12.12 10.70
N GLY A 64 13.45 11.09 11.47
CA GLY A 64 12.60 10.57 12.56
C GLY A 64 11.45 9.68 12.10
N GLY A 65 11.67 8.88 11.05
CA GLY A 65 10.75 7.84 10.57
C GLY A 65 9.53 8.37 9.80
N ALA A 66 9.67 9.51 9.13
CA ALA A 66 8.59 10.18 8.42
C ALA A 66 8.72 9.99 6.90
N ASP A 67 8.17 8.88 6.41
CA ASP A 67 8.09 8.58 4.97
C ASP A 67 6.88 9.30 4.36
N GLY A 68 7.13 10.51 3.85
CA GLY A 68 6.11 11.50 3.52
C GLY A 68 6.03 11.87 2.04
N ASP A 69 6.73 11.16 1.17
CA ASP A 69 6.75 11.48 -0.27
C ASP A 69 5.38 11.22 -0.93
N ILE A 70 4.85 12.25 -1.59
CA ILE A 70 3.57 12.20 -2.30
C ILE A 70 3.53 11.12 -3.40
N ARG A 71 4.69 10.74 -3.96
CA ARG A 71 4.81 9.70 -5.00
C ARG A 71 4.45 8.30 -4.50
N HIS A 72 4.42 8.10 -3.19
CA HIS A 72 4.22 6.80 -2.56
C HIS A 72 2.90 6.71 -1.79
N ARG A 73 1.96 7.64 -2.04
CA ARG A 73 0.66 7.71 -1.35
C ARG A 73 -0.51 7.17 -2.17
N TRP A 74 -0.23 6.25 -3.08
CA TRP A 74 -1.26 5.64 -3.92
C TRP A 74 -1.87 4.46 -3.18
N ALA A 75 -3.19 4.41 -3.13
CA ALA A 75 -3.92 3.34 -2.47
C ALA A 75 -5.23 3.03 -3.20
N GLN A 76 -5.78 1.85 -2.94
CA GLN A 76 -7.12 1.51 -3.41
C GLN A 76 -8.15 2.49 -2.83
N PRO A 77 -9.16 2.92 -3.61
CA PRO A 77 -10.17 3.87 -3.13
C PRO A 77 -10.86 3.46 -1.83
N HIS A 78 -11.08 2.16 -1.62
CA HIS A 78 -11.69 1.65 -0.39
C HIS A 78 -10.74 1.67 0.80
N ALA A 79 -9.43 1.49 0.59
CA ALA A 79 -8.42 1.67 1.62
C ALA A 79 -8.38 3.13 2.09
N VAL A 80 -8.37 4.08 1.14
CA VAL A 80 -8.48 5.51 1.43
C VAL A 80 -9.74 5.81 2.23
N ALA A 81 -10.89 5.30 1.80
CA ALA A 81 -12.17 5.52 2.48
C ALA A 81 -12.18 4.97 3.92
N LEU A 82 -11.63 3.76 4.14
CA LEU A 82 -11.51 3.16 5.46
C LEU A 82 -10.72 4.07 6.40
N VAL A 83 -9.51 4.48 5.99
CA VAL A 83 -8.64 5.33 6.80
C VAL A 83 -9.32 6.67 7.11
N GLN A 84 -9.99 7.28 6.11
CA GLN A 84 -10.74 8.53 6.32
C GLN A 84 -11.89 8.37 7.33
N CYS A 85 -12.70 7.32 7.22
CA CYS A 85 -13.77 7.06 8.19
C CYS A 85 -13.21 6.87 9.60
N CYS A 86 -12.15 6.07 9.75
CA CYS A 86 -11.52 5.82 11.04
C CYS A 86 -10.94 7.11 11.65
N ALA A 87 -10.21 7.91 10.87
CA ALA A 87 -9.63 9.17 11.34
C ALA A 87 -10.71 10.20 11.74
N ARG A 88 -11.82 10.27 11.00
CA ARG A 88 -12.93 11.15 11.34
C ARG A 88 -13.70 10.69 12.57
N ALA A 89 -13.87 9.38 12.76
CA ALA A 89 -14.46 8.86 14.00
C ALA A 89 -13.62 9.26 15.22
N VAL A 90 -12.30 9.22 15.13
CA VAL A 90 -11.38 9.74 16.17
C VAL A 90 -11.64 11.22 16.43
N ALA A 91 -11.62 12.06 15.39
CA ALA A 91 -11.79 13.49 15.53
C ALA A 91 -13.18 13.88 16.07
N ARG A 92 -14.24 13.19 15.65
CA ARG A 92 -15.61 13.40 16.13
C ARG A 92 -15.76 13.06 17.61
N ASP A 93 -15.21 11.92 18.04
CA ASP A 93 -15.47 11.38 19.37
C ASP A 93 -14.50 11.90 20.43
N LEU A 94 -13.27 12.28 20.03
CA LEU A 94 -12.21 12.71 20.93
C LEU A 94 -11.69 14.13 20.62
N GLY A 95 -12.14 14.78 19.55
CA GLY A 95 -11.59 16.05 19.09
C GLY A 95 -10.22 15.90 18.40
N PRO A 96 -9.70 16.99 17.79
CA PRO A 96 -8.37 16.98 17.18
C PRO A 96 -7.30 16.69 18.25
N GLY A 97 -6.37 15.80 17.92
CA GLY A 97 -5.18 15.56 18.75
C GLY A 97 -4.11 16.63 18.51
N PRO A 98 -3.15 16.80 19.44
CA PRO A 98 -2.05 17.74 19.24
C PRO A 98 -1.20 17.38 18.02
N HIS A 99 -1.02 16.07 17.76
CA HIS A 99 -0.37 15.56 16.57
C HIS A 99 -1.21 14.42 15.94
N PRO A 100 -2.01 14.72 14.90
CA PRO A 100 -2.83 13.73 14.19
C PRO A 100 -1.99 12.64 13.53
N MET A 101 -2.65 11.52 13.24
CA MET A 101 -2.09 10.44 12.41
C MET A 101 -1.60 10.98 11.07
N VAL A 102 -0.39 10.61 10.70
CA VAL A 102 0.21 10.94 9.41
C VAL A 102 -0.03 9.83 8.42
N ILE A 103 -0.40 10.15 7.18
CA ILE A 103 -0.37 9.18 6.08
C ILE A 103 1.06 9.13 5.54
N MET A 104 1.71 7.97 5.70
CA MET A 104 3.07 7.72 5.23
C MET A 104 3.04 6.94 3.90
N ASP A 105 3.95 5.98 3.71
CA ASP A 105 4.04 5.18 2.50
C ASP A 105 2.83 4.22 2.36
N ALA A 106 2.13 4.33 1.24
CA ALA A 106 1.21 3.32 0.71
C ALA A 106 1.93 2.62 -0.45
N SER A 107 1.39 2.60 -1.67
CA SER A 107 2.10 2.11 -2.85
C SER A 107 2.66 3.24 -3.72
N SER A 108 3.59 2.88 -4.62
CA SER A 108 3.87 3.69 -5.81
C SER A 108 2.66 3.76 -6.74
N GLU A 109 2.67 4.66 -7.71
CA GLU A 109 1.56 4.81 -8.68
C GLU A 109 1.33 3.56 -9.54
N ASN A 110 2.37 2.78 -9.78
CA ASN A 110 2.27 1.47 -10.42
C ASN A 110 1.93 0.36 -9.40
N GLY A 111 1.40 0.68 -8.22
CA GLY A 111 0.94 -0.31 -7.26
C GLY A 111 2.05 -1.15 -6.62
N ASP A 112 3.32 -0.92 -6.95
CA ASP A 112 4.43 -1.62 -6.34
C ASP A 112 4.84 -0.99 -5.01
N THR A 113 5.50 -1.79 -4.18
CA THR A 113 6.25 -1.28 -3.03
C THR A 113 7.12 -0.06 -3.39
N PRO A 114 7.07 1.03 -2.61
CA PRO A 114 7.88 2.23 -2.81
C PRO A 114 9.39 1.97 -3.00
N VAL A 115 9.95 2.65 -3.99
CA VAL A 115 11.39 2.64 -4.31
C VAL A 115 11.88 4.07 -4.51
N GLU A 116 13.01 4.39 -3.89
CA GLU A 116 13.74 5.61 -4.15
C GLU A 116 14.43 5.52 -5.50
N LEU A 117 13.94 6.31 -6.46
CA LEU A 117 14.48 6.36 -7.81
C LEU A 117 15.70 7.29 -7.85
N GLY A 118 16.88 6.75 -7.57
CA GLY A 118 18.18 7.41 -7.71
C GLY A 118 18.99 6.93 -8.91
N ALA A 119 20.30 7.26 -8.91
CA ALA A 119 21.27 6.70 -9.87
C ALA A 119 21.31 5.16 -9.78
N THR A 120 21.26 4.64 -8.55
CA THR A 120 20.96 3.24 -8.24
C THR A 120 19.66 3.25 -7.44
N PRO A 121 18.56 2.67 -7.95
CA PRO A 121 17.32 2.64 -7.19
C PRO A 121 17.49 1.82 -5.90
N ARG A 122 16.81 2.26 -4.83
CA ARG A 122 16.89 1.64 -3.50
C ARG A 122 15.50 1.40 -2.95
N GLY A 123 15.26 0.18 -2.46
CA GLY A 123 13.98 -0.17 -1.87
C GLY A 123 13.82 0.55 -0.55
N ARG A 124 12.70 1.25 -0.38
CA ARG A 124 12.34 1.91 0.87
C ARG A 124 11.90 0.87 1.89
N HIS A 125 11.14 -0.12 1.42
CA HIS A 125 10.60 -1.21 2.23
C HIS A 125 11.05 -2.59 1.72
N PRO A 126 10.87 -3.66 2.54
CA PRO A 126 10.98 -5.02 2.06
C PRO A 126 10.06 -5.27 0.86
N GLY A 127 10.47 -6.18 -0.02
CA GLY A 127 9.73 -6.48 -1.24
C GLY A 127 8.30 -6.86 -0.91
N GLY A 128 7.37 -6.16 -1.56
CA GLY A 128 5.95 -6.38 -1.50
C GLY A 128 5.24 -6.28 -0.17
N SER A 129 5.85 -5.58 0.79
CA SER A 129 5.12 -5.10 1.95
C SER A 129 4.11 -4.00 1.61
N HIS A 130 4.20 -3.35 0.44
CA HIS A 130 3.36 -2.19 0.07
C HIS A 130 2.59 -2.37 -1.26
N ASP A 131 2.50 -3.61 -1.76
CA ASP A 131 1.94 -3.86 -3.09
C ASP A 131 0.41 -3.66 -3.13
N GLY A 132 -0.10 -3.32 -4.32
CA GLY A 132 -1.52 -3.27 -4.69
C GLY A 132 -2.32 -2.08 -4.17
N GLY A 133 -1.69 -1.16 -3.44
CA GLY A 133 -2.38 -0.06 -2.76
C GLY A 133 -3.29 -0.54 -1.62
N LEU A 134 -3.01 -1.72 -1.06
CA LEU A 134 -3.77 -2.36 0.03
C LEU A 134 -2.98 -2.41 1.34
N ASN A 135 -1.75 -1.90 1.31
CA ASN A 135 -0.79 -1.93 2.39
C ASN A 135 -0.32 -0.50 2.67
N LEU A 136 -0.46 -0.05 3.91
CA LEU A 136 -0.29 1.35 4.27
C LEU A 136 0.45 1.50 5.58
N ASP A 137 1.51 2.30 5.58
CA ASP A 137 2.09 2.81 6.81
C ASP A 137 1.34 4.08 7.23
N LEU A 138 0.79 4.03 8.44
CA LEU A 138 0.08 5.15 9.05
C LEU A 138 0.76 5.50 10.38
N GLY A 139 1.15 6.76 10.56
CA GLY A 139 1.72 7.21 11.82
C GLY A 139 0.78 6.99 13.00
N TYR A 140 1.31 6.95 14.21
CA TYR A 140 0.44 6.95 15.39
C TYR A 140 -0.14 8.33 15.67
N TYR A 141 -1.22 8.41 16.45
CA TYR A 141 -1.57 9.67 17.10
C TYR A 141 -0.58 9.90 18.24
N LEU A 142 0.01 11.09 18.32
CA LEU A 142 1.06 11.39 19.27
C LEU A 142 0.70 12.57 20.17
N THR A 143 1.21 12.55 21.40
CA THR A 143 1.13 13.66 22.35
C THR A 143 2.28 14.67 22.17
N SER A 144 3.38 14.27 21.52
CA SER A 144 4.55 15.11 21.25
C SER A 144 5.36 14.62 20.04
N LEU A 145 5.83 15.54 19.20
CA LEU A 145 6.82 15.29 18.14
C LEU A 145 8.28 15.53 18.58
N LYS A 146 8.51 15.79 19.88
CA LYS A 146 9.86 16.01 20.42
C LYS A 146 10.53 14.66 20.71
N GLY A 147 11.44 14.24 19.85
CA GLY A 147 12.28 13.05 20.03
C GLY A 147 13.58 13.33 20.79
N GLN A 148 14.40 12.29 20.95
CA GLN A 148 15.74 12.40 21.52
C GLN A 148 16.72 13.11 20.57
N VAL A 149 16.63 12.81 19.27
CA VAL A 149 17.58 13.29 18.25
C VAL A 149 16.94 14.30 17.31
N HIS A 150 15.72 14.04 16.87
CA HIS A 150 15.03 14.88 15.90
C HIS A 150 13.81 15.59 16.51
N THR A 151 13.45 16.71 15.90
CA THR A 151 12.15 17.36 16.09
C THR A 151 11.78 18.00 14.75
N PRO A 152 10.71 17.55 14.08
CA PRO A 152 9.77 16.53 14.54
C PRO A 152 10.33 15.10 14.47
N ASP A 153 9.75 14.22 15.27
CA ASP A 153 10.05 12.79 15.37
C ASP A 153 8.71 12.06 15.57
N PHE A 154 8.40 11.11 14.69
CA PHE A 154 7.09 10.46 14.65
C PHE A 154 7.05 9.13 15.41
N ALA A 155 8.08 8.78 16.18
CA ALA A 155 8.00 7.61 17.04
C ALA A 155 7.02 7.80 18.21
N ALA A 156 6.33 6.73 18.55
CA ALA A 156 5.55 6.62 19.78
C ALA A 156 6.44 6.63 21.04
N CYS A 157 7.74 6.40 20.91
CA CYS A 157 8.71 6.37 22.00
C CYS A 157 9.79 7.47 21.85
N THR A 158 10.24 8.06 22.96
CA THR A 158 11.27 9.11 22.94
C THR A 158 12.68 8.57 22.68
N ASN A 159 13.02 7.41 23.27
CA ASN A 159 14.41 6.91 23.37
C ASN A 159 14.75 5.77 22.39
N HIS A 160 14.29 5.83 21.15
CA HIS A 160 14.56 4.79 20.13
C HIS A 160 15.90 4.98 19.41
N TYR A 161 16.74 5.93 19.80
CA TYR A 161 18.10 6.06 19.25
C TYR A 161 19.14 5.41 20.17
N ARG A 162 20.12 4.73 19.56
CA ARG A 162 21.27 4.15 20.26
C ARG A 162 22.58 4.51 19.57
N LEU A 163 23.64 4.63 20.37
CA LEU A 163 24.97 4.91 19.85
C LEU A 163 25.53 3.65 19.18
N GLN A 164 25.79 3.75 17.87
CA GLN A 164 26.42 2.71 17.05
C GLN A 164 27.53 3.35 16.22
N ASP A 165 28.76 2.86 16.36
CA ASP A 165 29.96 3.41 15.71
C ASP A 165 30.12 4.93 15.92
N GLY A 166 29.85 5.39 17.14
CA GLY A 166 29.95 6.80 17.53
C GLY A 166 28.85 7.72 16.97
N LYS A 167 27.84 7.17 16.29
CA LYS A 167 26.68 7.92 15.80
C LYS A 167 25.40 7.40 16.43
N LEU A 168 24.50 8.30 16.81
CA LEU A 168 23.15 7.89 17.20
C LEU A 168 22.42 7.41 15.95
N ARG A 169 21.92 6.19 16.01
CA ARG A 169 21.12 5.57 14.96
C ARG A 169 19.79 5.12 15.54
N ASP A 170 18.76 5.26 14.72
CA ASP A 170 17.46 4.68 15.01
C ASP A 170 17.62 3.17 15.23
N THR A 171 17.05 2.69 16.33
CA THR A 171 17.04 1.28 16.65
C THR A 171 15.99 0.56 15.82
N TYR A 172 16.46 -0.24 14.88
CA TYR A 172 15.60 -1.19 14.17
C TYR A 172 14.77 -2.09 15.13
N GLN A 173 15.23 -2.27 16.37
CA GLN A 173 14.47 -2.94 17.42
C GLN A 173 14.37 -2.08 18.67
N CYS A 174 13.25 -1.37 18.82
CA CYS A 174 12.93 -0.59 20.00
C CYS A 174 12.27 -1.47 21.07
N LEU A 175 12.71 -1.29 22.31
CA LEU A 175 12.15 -1.93 23.51
C LEU A 175 11.59 -0.89 24.50
N GLU A 176 11.67 0.39 24.14
CA GLU A 176 11.28 1.50 24.99
C GLU A 176 9.77 1.64 25.05
N SER A 177 9.27 2.18 26.16
CA SER A 177 7.86 2.52 26.31
C SER A 177 7.38 3.48 25.23
N ALA A 178 6.15 3.28 24.74
CA ALA A 178 5.45 4.20 23.86
C ALA A 178 4.96 5.47 24.61
N ASP A 179 5.89 6.23 25.22
CA ASP A 179 5.62 7.36 26.11
C ASP A 179 5.01 8.60 25.43
N ARG A 180 5.14 8.71 24.10
CA ARG A 180 4.59 9.79 23.27
C ARG A 180 3.29 9.40 22.56
N LEU A 181 2.80 8.17 22.76
CA LEU A 181 1.57 7.70 22.14
C LEU A 181 0.34 8.41 22.73
N ASP A 182 -0.51 8.98 21.88
CA ASP A 182 -1.88 9.34 22.27
C ASP A 182 -2.72 8.05 22.26
N VAL A 183 -2.70 7.36 23.40
CA VAL A 183 -3.34 6.06 23.59
C VAL A 183 -4.85 6.12 23.29
N PRO A 184 -5.63 7.10 23.80
CA PRO A 184 -7.05 7.20 23.46
C PRO A 184 -7.31 7.32 21.97
N ARG A 185 -6.66 8.25 21.25
CA ARG A 185 -6.94 8.45 19.82
C ARG A 185 -6.50 7.27 18.97
N THR A 186 -5.32 6.73 19.25
CA THR A 186 -4.82 5.52 18.57
C THR A 186 -5.75 4.32 18.82
N THR A 187 -6.23 4.14 20.05
CA THR A 187 -7.18 3.06 20.37
C THR A 187 -8.51 3.25 19.64
N ARG A 188 -9.03 4.48 19.57
CA ARG A 188 -10.29 4.76 18.87
C ARG A 188 -10.19 4.46 17.38
N PHE A 189 -9.05 4.77 16.75
CA PHE A 189 -8.78 4.43 15.36
C PHE A 189 -8.87 2.92 15.13
N PHE A 190 -8.16 2.12 15.94
CA PHE A 190 -8.19 0.67 15.82
C PHE A 190 -9.57 0.06 16.11
N VAL A 191 -10.28 0.59 17.11
CA VAL A 191 -11.67 0.18 17.41
C VAL A 191 -12.57 0.38 16.20
N GLU A 192 -12.49 1.53 15.54
CA GLU A 192 -13.29 1.80 14.34
C GLU A 192 -12.90 0.89 13.17
N LEU A 193 -11.59 0.65 12.98
CA LEU A 193 -11.08 -0.27 11.97
C LEU A 193 -11.63 -1.69 12.17
N ALA A 194 -11.58 -2.21 13.40
CA ALA A 194 -12.11 -3.51 13.75
C ALA A 194 -13.64 -3.60 13.60
N ALA A 195 -14.36 -2.53 13.98
CA ALA A 195 -15.81 -2.45 13.81
C ALA A 195 -16.21 -2.49 12.33
N PHE A 196 -15.58 -1.69 11.46
CA PHE A 196 -15.83 -1.77 10.01
C PHE A 196 -15.58 -3.16 9.46
N ASN A 197 -14.44 -3.76 9.83
CA ASN A 197 -14.08 -5.11 9.38
C ASN A 197 -15.15 -6.13 9.79
N ARG A 198 -15.57 -6.11 11.05
CA ARG A 198 -16.56 -7.05 11.59
C ARG A 198 -17.95 -6.82 11.00
N ASP A 199 -18.43 -5.58 11.07
CA ASP A 199 -19.84 -5.28 10.88
C ASP A 199 -20.22 -5.13 9.40
N LEU A 200 -19.29 -4.66 8.55
CA LEU A 200 -19.53 -4.55 7.11
C LEU A 200 -18.95 -5.71 6.31
N PHE A 201 -17.79 -6.23 6.71
CA PHE A 201 -17.04 -7.20 5.93
C PHE A 201 -17.01 -8.61 6.56
N ASN A 202 -17.77 -8.87 7.63
CA ASN A 202 -17.79 -10.15 8.33
C ASN A 202 -16.40 -10.66 8.76
N GLY A 203 -15.45 -9.74 8.97
CA GLY A 203 -14.08 -10.04 9.37
C GLY A 203 -13.10 -10.26 8.22
N ASP A 204 -13.53 -10.15 6.95
CA ASP A 204 -12.74 -10.53 5.79
C ASP A 204 -11.89 -9.40 5.17
N LEU A 205 -12.08 -8.14 5.56
CA LEU A 205 -11.35 -7.01 4.96
C LEU A 205 -9.90 -6.93 5.47
N LEU A 206 -9.68 -7.07 6.78
CA LEU A 206 -8.35 -6.94 7.37
C LEU A 206 -7.60 -8.27 7.27
N GLU A 207 -6.40 -8.23 6.69
CA GLU A 207 -5.49 -9.38 6.73
C GLU A 207 -4.64 -9.33 8.00
N GLN A 208 -3.97 -8.19 8.21
CA GLN A 208 -3.01 -8.01 9.29
C GLN A 208 -2.84 -6.51 9.60
N VAL A 209 -2.56 -6.19 10.85
CA VAL A 209 -2.13 -4.86 11.26
C VAL A 209 -0.85 -4.98 12.09
N GLY A 210 0.30 -4.67 11.49
CA GLY A 210 1.60 -4.69 12.15
C GLY A 210 1.78 -3.49 13.07
N VAL A 211 2.12 -3.72 14.34
CA VAL A 211 2.33 -2.66 15.34
C VAL A 211 3.47 -2.99 16.29
N ASP A 212 4.08 -1.96 16.85
CA ASP A 212 5.04 -2.09 17.95
C ASP A 212 4.39 -2.75 19.19
N PHE A 213 5.18 -3.53 19.93
CA PHE A 213 4.69 -4.28 21.08
C PHE A 213 4.16 -3.40 22.21
N GLN A 214 4.85 -2.30 22.51
CA GLN A 214 4.43 -1.38 23.57
C GLN A 214 3.19 -0.61 23.15
N VAL A 215 3.07 -0.25 21.87
CA VAL A 215 1.85 0.34 21.31
C VAL A 215 0.68 -0.63 21.43
N ARG A 216 0.84 -1.89 20.97
CA ARG A 216 -0.20 -2.93 21.06
C ARG A 216 -0.67 -3.11 22.51
N LYS A 217 0.28 -3.21 23.45
CA LYS A 217 -0.02 -3.35 24.88
C LYS A 217 -0.86 -2.19 25.40
N ALA A 218 -0.48 -0.95 25.08
CA ALA A 218 -1.22 0.24 25.52
C ALA A 218 -2.63 0.31 24.92
N VAL A 219 -2.77 0.02 23.63
CA VAL A 219 -4.05 0.00 22.91
C VAL A 219 -5.00 -1.05 23.48
N LEU A 220 -4.53 -2.29 23.67
CA LEU A 220 -5.36 -3.36 24.20
C LEU A 220 -5.81 -3.09 25.63
N ALA A 221 -4.93 -2.53 26.47
CA ALA A 221 -5.29 -2.15 27.83
C ALA A 221 -6.38 -1.06 27.85
N GLN A 222 -6.29 -0.06 26.96
CA GLN A 222 -7.29 0.99 26.81
C GLN A 222 -8.61 0.46 26.25
N ALA A 223 -8.58 -0.44 25.26
CA ALA A 223 -9.77 -1.08 24.70
C ALA A 223 -10.48 -1.92 25.77
N GLN A 224 -9.75 -2.69 26.58
CA GLN A 224 -10.31 -3.44 27.70
C GLN A 224 -10.95 -2.53 28.76
N ALA A 225 -10.35 -1.36 29.05
CA ALA A 225 -10.96 -0.37 29.93
C ALA A 225 -12.26 0.17 29.34
N TRP A 226 -12.28 0.54 28.06
CA TRP A 226 -13.50 1.01 27.38
C TRP A 226 -14.59 -0.06 27.27
N ALA A 227 -14.23 -1.34 27.15
CA ALA A 227 -15.18 -2.44 27.20
C ALA A 227 -15.90 -2.52 28.56
N ARG A 228 -15.16 -2.35 29.66
CA ARG A 228 -15.74 -2.30 31.02
C ARG A 228 -16.63 -1.07 31.22
N GLU A 229 -16.23 0.07 30.64
CA GLU A 229 -16.96 1.34 30.70
C GLU A 229 -18.11 1.44 29.68
N ARG A 230 -18.25 0.48 28.76
CA ARG A 230 -19.19 0.49 27.62
C ARG A 230 -19.08 1.74 26.75
N ARG A 231 -17.85 2.19 26.48
CA ARG A 231 -17.57 3.39 25.68
C ARG A 231 -17.32 3.04 24.22
N TYR A 232 -17.74 3.94 23.33
CA TYR A 232 -17.47 3.88 21.88
C TYR A 232 -17.85 2.53 21.22
N GLY A 233 -18.88 1.86 21.75
CA GLY A 233 -19.33 0.55 21.25
C GLY A 233 -18.34 -0.60 21.47
N VAL A 234 -17.33 -0.43 22.33
CA VAL A 234 -16.35 -1.49 22.62
C VAL A 234 -16.96 -2.54 23.55
N ASP A 235 -16.84 -3.81 23.15
CA ASP A 235 -17.20 -4.98 23.95
C ASP A 235 -16.05 -6.00 24.00
N THR A 236 -16.20 -7.09 24.75
CA THR A 236 -15.16 -8.12 24.89
C THR A 236 -14.88 -8.86 23.58
N VAL A 237 -15.86 -8.92 22.67
CA VAL A 237 -15.69 -9.56 21.35
C VAL A 237 -14.80 -8.69 20.47
N LEU A 238 -15.05 -7.39 20.42
CA LEU A 238 -14.25 -6.42 19.67
C LEU A 238 -12.81 -6.34 20.21
N VAL A 239 -12.63 -6.44 21.53
CA VAL A 239 -11.28 -6.56 22.13
C VAL A 239 -10.59 -7.84 21.61
N GLY A 240 -11.28 -8.97 21.58
CA GLY A 240 -10.73 -10.21 21.01
C GLY A 240 -10.38 -10.09 19.52
N ASP A 241 -11.20 -9.37 18.75
CA ASP A 241 -10.89 -9.07 17.35
C ASP A 241 -9.63 -8.20 17.23
N LEU A 242 -9.49 -7.16 18.06
CA LEU A 242 -8.29 -6.34 18.12
C LEU A 242 -7.04 -7.17 18.48
N GLU A 243 -7.13 -8.04 19.48
CA GLU A 243 -6.04 -8.92 19.88
C GLU A 243 -5.55 -9.81 18.73
N ARG A 244 -6.47 -10.27 17.88
CA ARG A 244 -6.20 -11.12 16.71
C ARG A 244 -5.61 -10.35 15.53
N ILE A 245 -6.14 -9.17 15.21
CA ILE A 245 -5.69 -8.42 14.01
C ILE A 245 -4.39 -7.64 14.25
N LEU A 246 -4.19 -7.12 15.47
CA LEU A 246 -2.98 -6.39 15.84
C LEU A 246 -1.85 -7.39 16.03
N THR A 247 -1.04 -7.57 14.98
CA THR A 247 0.12 -8.45 15.01
C THR A 247 1.34 -7.69 15.53
N SER A 248 2.01 -8.31 16.50
CA SER A 248 3.22 -7.79 17.12
C SER A 248 4.09 -8.97 17.57
N ASP A 249 4.28 -9.94 16.66
CA ASP A 249 5.11 -11.11 16.92
C ASP A 249 6.60 -10.72 16.82
N GLU A 250 7.41 -11.25 17.73
CA GLU A 250 8.87 -11.14 17.68
C GLU A 250 9.44 -11.94 16.49
N ALA A 251 8.82 -13.05 16.11
CA ALA A 251 9.25 -13.90 15.01
C ALA A 251 9.08 -13.21 13.64
N ASP A 252 8.01 -12.44 13.48
CA ASP A 252 7.74 -11.66 12.26
C ASP A 252 8.41 -10.27 12.28
N GLY A 253 9.11 -9.92 13.37
CA GLY A 253 9.87 -8.68 13.50
C GLY A 253 9.04 -7.42 13.76
N TRP A 254 7.70 -7.50 13.76
CA TRP A 254 6.81 -6.35 14.02
C TRP A 254 7.03 -5.76 15.42
N ALA A 255 7.22 -6.64 16.42
CA ALA A 255 7.22 -6.30 17.83
C ALA A 255 8.15 -5.15 18.23
N ARG A 256 9.19 -4.88 17.43
CA ARG A 256 10.25 -3.92 17.76
C ARG A 256 10.57 -2.92 16.65
N THR A 257 9.99 -3.03 15.46
CA THR A 257 10.35 -2.24 14.25
C THR A 257 9.35 -1.12 13.93
N HIS A 258 8.10 -1.24 14.39
CA HIS A 258 6.96 -0.38 14.01
C HIS A 258 6.65 0.69 15.04
N HIS A 259 7.69 1.32 15.59
CA HIS A 259 7.51 2.32 16.64
C HIS A 259 7.20 3.72 16.09
N HIS A 260 7.32 3.96 14.78
CA HIS A 260 6.92 5.21 14.09
C HIS A 260 5.51 5.17 13.50
N HIS A 261 5.06 4.00 13.07
CA HIS A 261 3.81 3.82 12.35
C HIS A 261 3.22 2.43 12.62
N LEU A 262 1.93 2.28 12.36
CA LEU A 262 1.31 0.97 12.16
C LEU A 262 1.38 0.61 10.67
N HIS A 263 1.46 -0.68 10.37
CA HIS A 263 1.38 -1.21 9.02
C HIS A 263 0.02 -1.90 8.79
N LEU A 264 -0.88 -1.25 8.06
CA LEU A 264 -2.21 -1.74 7.75
C LEU A 264 -2.20 -2.55 6.46
N ARG A 265 -2.54 -3.85 6.55
CA ARG A 265 -2.69 -4.73 5.39
C ARG A 265 -4.12 -5.21 5.21
N LEU A 266 -4.70 -4.85 4.07
CA LEU A 266 -6.04 -5.24 3.64
C LEU A 266 -5.97 -6.46 2.71
N ARG A 267 -6.99 -7.32 2.77
CA ARG A 267 -7.12 -8.42 1.82
C ARG A 267 -7.45 -7.89 0.44
N ASP A 268 -6.85 -8.51 -0.57
CA ASP A 268 -7.27 -8.35 -1.96
C ASP A 268 -8.50 -9.24 -2.20
N PHE A 269 -9.66 -8.63 -2.44
CA PHE A 269 -10.88 -9.35 -2.78
C PHE A 269 -11.59 -8.74 -4.00
N PRO A 270 -12.34 -9.56 -4.76
CA PRO A 270 -13.00 -9.10 -5.98
C PRO A 270 -13.97 -7.95 -5.70
N LEU A 271 -13.75 -6.80 -6.36
CA LEU A 271 -14.58 -5.60 -6.21
C LEU A 271 -16.05 -5.80 -6.59
N HIS A 272 -16.37 -6.86 -7.34
CA HIS A 272 -17.72 -7.23 -7.76
C HIS A 272 -18.26 -8.49 -7.08
N GLY A 273 -17.57 -8.96 -6.04
CA GLY A 273 -17.94 -10.16 -5.29
C GLY A 273 -18.86 -9.89 -4.10
N ALA A 274 -18.82 -10.80 -3.13
CA ALA A 274 -19.70 -10.81 -1.95
C ALA A 274 -19.68 -9.51 -1.14
N HIS A 275 -18.55 -8.80 -1.11
CA HIS A 275 -18.37 -7.57 -0.33
C HIS A 275 -18.75 -6.29 -1.09
N ARG A 276 -19.31 -6.37 -2.31
CA ARG A 276 -19.64 -5.16 -3.10
C ARG A 276 -20.51 -4.16 -2.33
N LYS A 277 -21.55 -4.63 -1.64
CA LYS A 277 -22.43 -3.76 -0.85
C LYS A 277 -21.70 -3.09 0.32
N ALA A 278 -20.80 -3.83 0.97
CA ALA A 278 -19.96 -3.33 2.06
C ALA A 278 -19.01 -2.23 1.56
N LEU A 279 -18.37 -2.45 0.41
CA LEU A 279 -17.54 -1.46 -0.28
C LEU A 279 -18.34 -0.20 -0.64
N ASP A 280 -19.51 -0.36 -1.28
CA ASP A 280 -20.35 0.77 -1.68
C ASP A 280 -20.79 1.58 -0.44
N HIS A 281 -21.13 0.90 0.66
CA HIS A 281 -21.47 1.53 1.94
C HIS A 281 -20.28 2.28 2.53
N LEU A 282 -19.12 1.65 2.68
CA LEU A 282 -17.90 2.28 3.19
C LEU A 282 -17.54 3.55 2.39
N MET A 283 -17.57 3.44 1.06
CA MET A 283 -17.30 4.56 0.17
C MET A 283 -18.35 5.67 0.30
N ALA A 284 -19.62 5.32 0.53
CA ALA A 284 -20.69 6.31 0.75
C ALA A 284 -20.52 7.02 2.10
N THR A 285 -20.19 6.29 3.17
CA THR A 285 -19.91 6.83 4.50
C THR A 285 -18.75 7.82 4.44
N ALA A 286 -17.63 7.44 3.82
CA ALA A 286 -16.47 8.32 3.67
C ALA A 286 -16.80 9.62 2.92
N ARG A 287 -17.67 9.57 1.90
CA ARG A 287 -18.13 10.76 1.19
C ARG A 287 -19.07 11.62 2.03
N GLN A 288 -20.03 11.00 2.72
CA GLN A 288 -20.98 11.71 3.55
C GLN A 288 -20.26 12.49 4.66
N GLU A 289 -19.31 11.85 5.34
CA GLU A 289 -18.53 12.49 6.39
C GLU A 289 -17.63 13.62 5.86
N GLU A 290 -17.04 13.48 4.66
CA GLU A 290 -16.31 14.58 4.00
C GLU A 290 -17.24 15.77 3.75
N GLY A 291 -18.44 15.51 3.24
CA GLY A 291 -19.43 16.55 2.97
C GLY A 291 -19.91 17.24 4.25
N LEU A 292 -20.06 16.50 5.35
CA LEU A 292 -20.39 17.08 6.66
C LEU A 292 -19.26 17.96 7.20
N LEU A 293 -18.02 17.48 7.12
CA LEU A 293 -16.84 18.22 7.54
C LEU A 293 -16.73 19.56 6.80
N ARG A 294 -16.85 19.54 5.48
CA ARG A 294 -16.79 20.75 4.65
C ARG A 294 -17.92 21.73 4.91
N LYS A 295 -19.14 21.25 5.21
CA LYS A 295 -20.24 22.14 5.60
C LYS A 295 -19.93 22.95 6.86
N VAL A 296 -19.13 22.39 7.77
CA VAL A 296 -18.75 23.05 9.03
C VAL A 296 -17.56 23.99 8.81
N THR A 297 -16.62 23.65 7.92
CA THR A 297 -15.34 24.37 7.78
C THR A 297 -15.26 25.30 6.57
N GLN A 298 -16.16 25.17 5.58
CA GLN A 298 -16.17 25.99 4.37
C GLN A 298 -17.56 26.56 4.10
N ALA A 299 -17.63 27.87 3.85
CA ALA A 299 -18.87 28.55 3.48
C ALA A 299 -19.07 28.51 1.95
N GLY A 300 -20.11 27.81 1.50
CA GLY A 300 -20.55 27.84 0.10
C GLY A 300 -20.07 26.66 -0.76
N PRO A 301 -20.30 26.73 -2.09
CA PRO A 301 -19.91 25.67 -3.02
C PRO A 301 -18.38 25.55 -3.17
N ALA A 302 -17.87 24.33 -3.23
CA ALA A 302 -16.44 24.04 -3.38
C ALA A 302 -16.20 22.91 -4.38
N LEU A 303 -15.04 22.93 -5.04
CA LEU A 303 -14.57 21.82 -5.87
C LEU A 303 -13.76 20.84 -5.04
N VAL A 304 -14.16 19.58 -5.10
CA VAL A 304 -13.39 18.46 -4.57
C VAL A 304 -12.81 17.69 -5.74
N VAL A 305 -11.51 17.43 -5.68
CA VAL A 305 -10.79 16.75 -6.74
C VAL A 305 -10.06 15.55 -6.17
N ALA A 306 -10.23 14.39 -6.80
CA ALA A 306 -9.49 13.17 -6.51
C ALA A 306 -8.68 12.77 -7.74
N LEU A 307 -7.37 12.53 -7.54
CA LEU A 307 -6.49 12.02 -8.57
C LEU A 307 -6.50 10.49 -8.56
N HIS A 308 -6.82 9.91 -9.70
CA HIS A 308 -6.84 8.47 -9.93
C HIS A 308 -5.78 8.06 -10.95
N SER A 309 -5.28 6.84 -10.81
CA SER A 309 -4.38 6.22 -11.78
C SER A 309 -4.85 4.79 -12.09
N VAL A 310 -4.90 4.46 -13.37
CA VAL A 310 -5.17 3.12 -13.90
C VAL A 310 -4.13 2.85 -14.97
N ASP A 311 -3.28 1.84 -14.79
CA ASP A 311 -2.20 1.53 -15.72
C ASP A 311 -1.32 2.75 -16.05
N LEU A 312 -0.99 3.54 -15.02
CA LEU A 312 -0.26 4.81 -15.10
C LEU A 312 -0.95 5.92 -15.94
N GLN A 313 -2.18 5.71 -16.38
CA GLN A 313 -3.03 6.74 -16.96
C GLN A 313 -3.77 7.48 -15.83
N ARG A 314 -3.59 8.80 -15.79
CA ARG A 314 -4.17 9.64 -14.74
C ARG A 314 -5.50 10.25 -15.15
N SER A 315 -6.43 10.32 -14.21
CA SER A 315 -7.70 11.04 -14.35
C SER A 315 -8.07 11.76 -13.07
N LEU A 316 -8.88 12.81 -13.20
CA LEU A 316 -9.40 13.60 -12.08
C LEU A 316 -10.90 13.34 -11.93
N GLU A 317 -11.31 12.73 -10.81
CA GLU A 317 -12.71 12.77 -10.39
C GLU A 317 -12.96 14.12 -9.71
N VAL A 318 -13.85 14.92 -10.31
CA VAL A 318 -14.18 16.27 -9.86
C VAL A 318 -15.63 16.31 -9.42
N GLU A 319 -15.88 16.86 -8.23
CA GLU A 319 -17.21 16.95 -7.62
C GLU A 319 -17.47 18.36 -7.11
N LEU A 320 -18.66 18.89 -7.40
CA LEU A 320 -19.15 20.11 -6.75
C LEU A 320 -19.81 19.74 -5.42
N GLN A 321 -19.21 20.17 -4.32
CA GLN A 321 -19.78 20.05 -2.98
C GLN A 321 -20.48 21.36 -2.54
N PRO A 322 -21.58 21.29 -1.77
CA PRO A 322 -22.31 20.08 -1.43
C PRO A 322 -22.99 19.43 -2.63
N SER A 323 -22.97 18.09 -2.69
CA SER A 323 -23.50 17.30 -3.81
C SER A 323 -24.99 17.56 -4.16
N HIS A 324 -25.78 18.03 -3.20
CA HIS A 324 -27.21 18.30 -3.36
C HIS A 324 -27.53 19.69 -3.95
N LEU A 325 -26.53 20.48 -4.35
CA LEU A 325 -26.76 21.77 -4.98
C LEU A 325 -27.42 21.59 -6.36
N GLU A 326 -28.53 22.27 -6.62
CA GLU A 326 -29.12 22.28 -7.97
C GLU A 326 -28.40 23.31 -8.85
N VAL A 327 -27.49 22.83 -9.70
CA VAL A 327 -26.73 23.68 -10.65
C VAL A 327 -27.10 23.32 -12.08
N GLN A 328 -27.58 24.33 -12.82
CA GLN A 328 -27.92 24.20 -14.23
C GLN A 328 -26.65 24.30 -15.08
N ASP A 329 -26.60 23.51 -16.16
CA ASP A 329 -25.50 23.49 -17.14
C ASP A 329 -24.11 23.32 -16.52
N LEU A 330 -24.02 22.57 -15.42
CA LEU A 330 -22.76 22.34 -14.72
C LEU A 330 -21.74 21.62 -15.63
N GLN A 331 -20.60 22.25 -15.79
CA GLN A 331 -19.48 21.77 -16.58
C GLN A 331 -18.17 21.91 -15.81
N PHE A 332 -17.23 21.03 -16.14
CA PHE A 332 -15.90 20.98 -15.57
C PHE A 332 -14.86 20.97 -16.68
N ARG A 333 -13.68 21.51 -16.43
CA ARG A 333 -12.50 21.30 -17.28
C ARG A 333 -11.24 21.24 -16.45
N VAL A 334 -10.20 20.69 -17.06
CA VAL A 334 -8.83 20.71 -16.55
C VAL A 334 -7.94 21.44 -17.53
N ASP A 335 -7.13 22.36 -17.03
CA ASP A 335 -6.29 23.27 -17.79
C ASP A 335 -7.09 23.93 -18.96
N GLU A 336 -6.52 23.90 -20.16
CA GLU A 336 -7.13 24.40 -21.40
C GLU A 336 -7.92 23.30 -22.15
N GLY A 337 -8.23 22.20 -21.47
CA GLY A 337 -8.99 21.08 -22.03
C GLY A 337 -10.46 21.41 -22.30
N PRO A 338 -11.18 20.50 -22.99
CA PRO A 338 -12.59 20.71 -23.31
C PRO A 338 -13.46 20.68 -22.06
N TRP A 339 -14.50 21.51 -22.04
CA TRP A 339 -15.55 21.45 -21.03
C TRP A 339 -16.32 20.13 -21.13
N ARG A 340 -16.42 19.43 -20.00
CA ARG A 340 -17.19 18.19 -19.82
C ARG A 340 -18.40 18.48 -18.94
N LYS A 341 -19.58 18.07 -19.38
CA LYS A 341 -20.79 18.15 -18.55
C LYS A 341 -20.68 17.19 -17.37
N ALA A 342 -21.33 17.54 -16.26
CA ALA A 342 -21.55 16.59 -15.16
C ALA A 342 -22.20 15.30 -15.67
N GLN A 343 -21.89 14.16 -15.04
CA GLN A 343 -22.42 12.85 -15.42
C GLN A 343 -23.96 12.87 -15.39
N PRO A 344 -24.63 12.58 -16.53
CA PRO A 344 -26.10 12.59 -16.59
C PRO A 344 -26.71 11.60 -15.59
N GLY A 345 -27.67 12.06 -14.79
CA GLY A 345 -28.35 11.23 -13.80
C GLY A 345 -27.53 10.88 -12.56
N ASP A 346 -26.29 11.37 -12.44
CA ASP A 346 -25.53 11.23 -11.20
C ASP A 346 -25.96 12.35 -10.22
N PRO A 347 -26.51 12.00 -9.04
CA PRO A 347 -26.96 12.99 -8.07
C PRO A 347 -25.81 13.79 -7.42
N ARG A 348 -24.55 13.51 -7.77
CA ARG A 348 -23.37 14.08 -7.11
C ARG A 348 -22.73 15.28 -7.80
N ASN A 349 -23.30 15.80 -8.89
CA ASN A 349 -22.70 16.95 -9.60
C ASN A 349 -21.20 16.72 -9.90
N ARG A 350 -20.86 15.59 -10.53
CA ARG A 350 -19.47 15.16 -10.73
C ARG A 350 -19.14 14.85 -12.18
N ALA A 351 -17.86 14.88 -12.52
CA ALA A 351 -17.31 14.41 -13.79
C ALA A 351 -15.96 13.71 -13.57
N VAL A 352 -15.51 12.97 -14.59
CA VAL A 352 -14.15 12.44 -14.67
C VAL A 352 -13.46 13.13 -15.83
N LEU A 353 -12.27 13.68 -15.58
CA LEU A 353 -11.46 14.42 -16.55
C LEU A 353 -10.14 13.67 -16.76
N ASP A 354 -9.92 13.14 -17.95
CA ASP A 354 -8.67 12.47 -18.29
C ASP A 354 -7.52 13.47 -18.40
N LEU A 355 -6.34 13.12 -17.89
CA LEU A 355 -5.13 13.92 -18.05
C LEU A 355 -4.31 13.41 -19.23
N ALA A 356 -3.79 14.33 -20.04
CA ALA A 356 -2.87 13.99 -21.12
C ALA A 356 -1.42 13.99 -20.63
N ALA A 357 -0.66 12.96 -21.00
CA ALA A 357 0.79 12.92 -20.81
C ALA A 357 1.50 13.80 -21.87
N PRO A 358 2.68 14.40 -21.56
CA PRO A 358 3.37 14.37 -20.27
C PRO A 358 2.65 15.21 -19.21
N PHE A 359 2.57 14.69 -17.99
CA PHE A 359 1.89 15.37 -16.89
C PHE A 359 2.71 16.55 -16.38
N LYS A 360 2.06 17.70 -16.21
CA LYS A 360 2.63 18.87 -15.53
C LYS A 360 2.73 18.60 -14.03
N ALA A 361 3.50 19.43 -13.31
CA ALA A 361 3.57 19.38 -11.85
C ALA A 361 2.26 19.79 -11.15
N THR A 362 1.39 20.53 -11.85
CA THR A 362 0.09 20.96 -11.34
C THR A 362 -0.98 20.86 -12.43
N ALA A 363 -2.24 20.77 -12.00
CA ALA A 363 -3.39 20.88 -12.88
C ALA A 363 -4.39 21.89 -12.32
N LYS A 364 -4.89 22.78 -13.18
CA LYS A 364 -5.96 23.72 -12.83
C LYS A 364 -7.31 23.09 -13.16
N VAL A 365 -8.15 22.89 -12.16
CA VAL A 365 -9.53 22.40 -12.35
C VAL A 365 -10.49 23.57 -12.22
N GLU A 366 -11.41 23.67 -13.16
CA GLU A 366 -12.41 24.74 -13.20
C GLU A 366 -13.81 24.14 -13.33
N ALA A 367 -14.79 24.81 -12.73
CA ALA A 367 -16.20 24.50 -12.88
C ALA A 367 -17.00 25.75 -13.17
N GLN A 368 -17.99 25.61 -14.05
CA GLN A 368 -18.94 26.67 -14.39
C GLN A 368 -20.36 26.14 -14.45
N GLY A 369 -21.33 26.99 -14.14
CA GLY A 369 -22.74 26.67 -14.24
C GLY A 369 -23.61 27.82 -13.74
N THR A 370 -24.89 27.54 -13.50
CA THR A 370 -25.83 28.51 -12.93
C THR A 370 -26.45 27.95 -11.66
N LEU A 371 -26.20 28.62 -10.53
CA LEU A 371 -26.76 28.27 -9.21
C LEU A 371 -27.79 29.32 -8.81
N LYS A 372 -29.06 28.90 -8.66
CA LYS A 372 -30.18 29.79 -8.28
C LYS A 372 -30.27 31.06 -9.17
N GLY A 373 -30.10 30.89 -10.48
CA GLY A 373 -30.15 31.98 -11.47
C GLY A 373 -28.92 32.90 -11.50
N LYS A 374 -27.87 32.61 -10.73
CA LYS A 374 -26.61 33.36 -10.74
C LYS A 374 -25.47 32.54 -11.35
N PRO A 375 -24.55 33.15 -12.11
CA PRO A 375 -23.35 32.47 -12.59
C PRO A 375 -22.53 31.90 -11.42
N LEU A 376 -22.16 30.63 -11.52
CA LEU A 376 -21.20 29.95 -10.66
C LEU A 376 -19.91 29.77 -11.44
N SER A 377 -18.79 30.20 -10.86
CA SER A 377 -17.45 29.94 -11.36
C SER A 377 -16.54 29.60 -10.19
N LEU A 378 -15.91 28.44 -10.24
CA LEU A 378 -14.98 27.95 -9.24
C LEU A 378 -13.72 27.44 -9.92
N SER A 379 -12.59 27.58 -9.24
CA SER A 379 -11.33 27.00 -9.69
C SER A 379 -10.47 26.57 -8.51
N CYS A 380 -9.73 25.48 -8.68
CA CYS A 380 -8.67 25.07 -7.77
C CYS A 380 -7.46 24.58 -8.57
N VAL A 381 -6.28 24.64 -7.95
CA VAL A 381 -5.05 24.05 -8.49
C VAL A 381 -4.70 22.86 -7.60
N ILE A 382 -4.40 21.73 -8.22
CA ILE A 382 -3.91 20.54 -7.52
C ILE A 382 -2.46 20.27 -7.91
N GLU A 383 -1.70 19.72 -6.98
CA GLU A 383 -0.38 19.16 -7.24
C GLU A 383 -0.50 17.77 -7.85
N LEU A 384 0.36 17.48 -8.83
CA LEU A 384 0.46 16.18 -9.47
C LEU A 384 1.84 15.60 -9.14
N PRO A 385 1.92 14.43 -8.48
CA PRO A 385 3.20 13.77 -8.20
C PRO A 385 3.98 13.54 -9.49
N GLU A 386 5.31 13.63 -9.43
CA GLU A 386 6.14 13.21 -10.56
C GLU A 386 5.84 11.75 -10.94
N GLN A 387 5.60 11.48 -12.23
CA GLN A 387 5.48 10.12 -12.74
C GLN A 387 6.78 9.75 -13.47
N SER A 388 7.65 9.00 -12.80
CA SER A 388 8.87 8.52 -13.43
C SER A 388 8.53 7.51 -14.54
N PRO A 389 9.12 7.61 -15.75
CA PRO A 389 8.97 6.60 -16.79
C PRO A 389 9.41 5.19 -16.34
N ARG A 390 10.23 5.11 -15.29
CA ARG A 390 10.68 3.85 -14.70
C ARG A 390 9.55 3.04 -14.06
N LEU A 391 8.44 3.68 -13.66
CA LEU A 391 7.28 3.00 -13.06
C LEU A 391 6.59 2.02 -14.03
N GLY A 392 6.72 2.23 -15.34
CA GLY A 392 6.17 1.34 -16.36
C GLY A 392 7.04 0.12 -16.67
N ILE A 393 8.17 -0.05 -15.98
CA ILE A 393 9.09 -1.19 -16.22
C ILE A 393 8.69 -2.35 -15.32
N ALA A 394 8.08 -3.38 -15.91
CA ALA A 394 7.85 -4.66 -15.25
C ALA A 394 8.99 -5.65 -15.55
N ILE A 395 9.67 -6.16 -14.52
CA ILE A 395 10.68 -7.21 -14.66
C ILE A 395 9.99 -8.57 -14.57
N GLU A 396 9.89 -9.25 -15.70
CA GLU A 396 9.23 -10.55 -15.81
C GLU A 396 10.27 -11.67 -15.86
N ALA A 397 10.02 -12.77 -15.13
CA ALA A 397 10.89 -13.95 -15.14
C ALA A 397 11.16 -14.47 -16.56
N ALA A 398 10.16 -14.42 -17.45
CA ALA A 398 10.29 -14.87 -18.84
C ALA A 398 11.33 -14.08 -19.67
N HIS A 399 11.68 -12.87 -19.25
CA HIS A 399 12.65 -12.00 -19.92
C HIS A 399 14.06 -12.10 -19.32
N LEU A 400 14.22 -12.83 -18.21
CA LEU A 400 15.53 -13.12 -17.62
C LEU A 400 16.05 -14.43 -18.21
N LYS A 401 17.14 -14.36 -18.98
CA LYS A 401 17.76 -15.54 -19.60
C LYS A 401 19.26 -15.51 -19.46
N ALA A 402 19.87 -16.66 -19.25
CA ALA A 402 21.29 -16.86 -19.43
C ALA A 402 21.49 -17.89 -20.54
N GLU A 403 22.21 -17.51 -21.58
CA GLU A 403 22.69 -18.45 -22.60
C GLU A 403 23.90 -19.18 -22.03
N VAL A 404 24.00 -20.47 -22.31
CA VAL A 404 25.08 -21.32 -21.80
C VAL A 404 25.86 -21.88 -22.96
N GLN A 405 27.19 -21.78 -22.90
CA GLN A 405 28.10 -22.34 -23.90
C GLN A 405 29.20 -23.13 -23.20
N GLU A 406 29.54 -24.30 -23.72
CA GLU A 406 30.67 -25.08 -23.20
C GLU A 406 31.98 -24.61 -23.84
N GLU A 407 32.96 -24.25 -23.01
CA GLU A 407 34.25 -23.72 -23.44
C GLU A 407 35.40 -24.34 -22.65
N GLY A 408 36.01 -25.39 -23.20
CA GLY A 408 37.20 -26.02 -22.62
C GLY A 408 36.95 -26.67 -21.25
N GLY A 409 35.83 -27.38 -21.08
CA GLY A 409 35.46 -28.08 -19.83
C GLY A 409 34.75 -27.22 -18.78
N ALA A 410 34.55 -25.93 -19.07
CA ALA A 410 33.77 -25.01 -18.25
C ALA A 410 32.51 -24.55 -19.00
N LEU A 411 31.52 -24.09 -18.24
CA LEU A 411 30.32 -23.45 -18.77
C LEU A 411 30.50 -21.94 -18.71
N ALA A 412 30.38 -21.28 -19.87
CA ALA A 412 30.25 -19.84 -19.97
C ALA A 412 28.76 -19.47 -19.95
N PHE A 413 28.38 -18.59 -19.05
CA PHE A 413 27.03 -18.07 -18.90
C PHE A 413 27.00 -16.63 -19.39
N ASP A 414 26.21 -16.36 -20.41
CA ASP A 414 26.03 -15.03 -21.01
C ASP A 414 24.60 -14.53 -20.73
N LEU A 415 24.48 -13.50 -19.90
CA LEU A 415 23.21 -12.90 -19.52
C LEU A 415 22.57 -12.18 -20.72
N LYS A 416 21.33 -12.57 -21.05
CA LYS A 416 20.47 -11.91 -22.03
C LYS A 416 19.29 -11.27 -21.33
N VAL A 417 19.47 -10.03 -20.89
CA VAL A 417 18.42 -9.22 -20.26
C VAL A 417 18.18 -7.93 -21.04
N PRO A 418 16.93 -7.46 -21.14
CA PRO A 418 16.62 -6.15 -21.73
C PRO A 418 17.40 -5.04 -21.04
N ARG A 419 17.98 -4.11 -21.81
CA ARG A 419 18.69 -2.93 -21.26
C ARG A 419 17.79 -2.10 -20.34
N THR A 420 16.49 -2.08 -20.58
CA THR A 420 15.51 -1.38 -19.73
C THR A 420 15.50 -1.90 -18.29
N TYR A 421 15.88 -3.16 -18.04
CA TYR A 421 15.91 -3.74 -16.69
C TYR A 421 17.14 -3.34 -15.89
N GLN A 422 18.22 -2.89 -16.55
CA GLN A 422 19.43 -2.41 -15.87
C GLN A 422 19.15 -1.19 -14.99
N ALA A 423 18.07 -0.45 -15.26
CA ALA A 423 17.64 0.66 -14.43
C ALA A 423 16.99 0.25 -13.09
N TRP A 424 16.71 -1.05 -12.89
CA TRP A 424 15.95 -1.59 -11.74
C TRP A 424 16.63 -2.78 -11.05
N VAL A 425 17.48 -3.53 -11.77
CA VAL A 425 18.26 -4.62 -11.19
C VAL A 425 19.57 -4.08 -10.65
N THR A 426 19.79 -4.24 -9.35
CA THR A 426 21.02 -3.79 -8.69
C THR A 426 22.14 -4.82 -8.79
N GLU A 427 21.80 -6.10 -8.94
CA GLU A 427 22.77 -7.19 -9.05
C GLU A 427 22.19 -8.38 -9.81
N TYR A 428 23.02 -9.02 -10.64
CA TYR A 428 22.73 -10.34 -11.20
C TYR A 428 23.68 -11.36 -10.56
N ALA A 429 23.18 -12.54 -10.20
CA ALA A 429 23.98 -13.64 -9.68
C ALA A 429 23.55 -14.97 -10.29
N LEU A 430 24.45 -15.95 -10.34
CA LEU A 430 24.10 -17.35 -10.56
C LEU A 430 24.04 -18.06 -9.21
N VAL A 431 22.95 -18.79 -8.96
CA VAL A 431 22.82 -19.69 -7.82
C VAL A 431 23.07 -21.11 -8.31
N LEU A 432 24.18 -21.68 -7.87
CA LEU A 432 24.68 -22.99 -8.27
C LEU A 432 24.29 -24.03 -7.23
N HIS A 433 23.72 -25.15 -7.69
CA HIS A 433 23.34 -26.26 -6.84
C HIS A 433 24.18 -27.49 -7.19
N ARG A 434 24.80 -28.10 -6.17
CA ARG A 434 25.57 -29.35 -6.28
C ARG A 434 25.07 -30.37 -5.25
N PRO A 435 25.11 -31.68 -5.55
CA PRO A 435 24.63 -32.71 -4.62
C PRO A 435 25.32 -32.62 -3.26
N GLY A 436 24.53 -32.60 -2.18
CA GLY A 436 25.03 -32.59 -0.80
C GLY A 436 25.67 -31.28 -0.35
N GLN A 437 25.61 -30.21 -1.15
CA GLN A 437 26.20 -28.90 -0.82
C GLN A 437 25.13 -27.82 -0.64
N LYS A 438 25.44 -26.78 0.14
CA LYS A 438 24.61 -25.58 0.21
C LYS A 438 24.71 -24.82 -1.13
N PRO A 439 23.64 -24.16 -1.60
CA PRO A 439 23.69 -23.36 -2.81
C PRO A 439 24.80 -22.31 -2.76
N GLU A 440 25.60 -22.25 -3.80
CA GLU A 440 26.66 -21.27 -3.98
C GLU A 440 26.15 -20.10 -4.82
N ARG A 441 26.44 -18.87 -4.40
CA ARG A 441 25.99 -17.66 -5.10
C ARG A 441 27.18 -16.94 -5.72
N CYS A 442 27.19 -16.82 -7.04
CA CYS A 442 28.24 -16.17 -7.81
C CYS A 442 27.71 -14.91 -8.49
N VAL A 443 28.14 -13.73 -8.03
CA VAL A 443 27.74 -12.45 -8.64
C VAL A 443 28.31 -12.36 -10.05
N LEU A 444 27.47 -12.04 -11.04
CA LEU A 444 27.92 -11.79 -12.40
C LEU A 444 28.65 -10.44 -12.46
N PRO A 445 29.75 -10.35 -13.23
CA PRO A 445 30.39 -9.07 -13.46
C PRO A 445 29.54 -8.18 -14.39
N PRO A 446 29.81 -6.87 -14.49
CA PRO A 446 28.99 -5.91 -15.25
C PRO A 446 28.78 -6.26 -16.72
N GLU A 447 29.74 -6.93 -17.35
CA GLU A 447 29.65 -7.46 -18.71
C GLU A 447 28.61 -8.58 -18.88
N GLY A 448 28.07 -9.11 -17.78
CA GLY A 448 27.03 -10.13 -17.79
C GLY A 448 27.52 -11.52 -18.19
N ARG A 449 28.83 -11.75 -18.19
CA ARG A 449 29.44 -13.03 -18.56
C ARG A 449 30.21 -13.63 -17.40
N LEU A 450 29.93 -14.89 -17.06
CA LEU A 450 30.65 -15.62 -16.01
C LEU A 450 31.02 -17.02 -16.49
N LYS A 451 32.25 -17.45 -16.25
CA LYS A 451 32.74 -18.79 -16.60
C LYS A 451 32.96 -19.63 -15.35
N LEU A 452 32.35 -20.80 -15.29
CA LEU A 452 32.37 -21.68 -14.12
C LEU A 452 32.69 -23.13 -14.49
N PRO A 453 33.36 -23.90 -13.62
CA PRO A 453 33.55 -25.35 -13.83
C PRO A 453 32.20 -26.07 -13.93
N LYS A 454 32.08 -26.98 -14.91
CA LYS A 454 30.86 -27.79 -15.14
C LYS A 454 30.64 -28.86 -14.06
N GLU A 455 31.72 -29.30 -13.41
CA GLU A 455 31.74 -30.47 -12.54
C GLU A 455 30.74 -30.37 -11.38
N GLY A 456 29.91 -31.41 -11.24
CA GLY A 456 28.98 -31.56 -10.11
C GLY A 456 27.77 -30.63 -10.10
N LEU A 457 27.60 -29.77 -11.10
CA LEU A 457 26.42 -28.89 -11.22
C LEU A 457 25.18 -29.71 -11.60
N VAL A 458 24.12 -29.61 -10.79
CA VAL A 458 22.83 -30.25 -11.05
C VAL A 458 21.72 -29.26 -11.37
N LYS A 459 21.84 -28.02 -10.92
CA LYS A 459 20.89 -26.95 -11.22
C LYS A 459 21.61 -25.61 -11.14
N VAL A 460 21.28 -24.72 -12.06
CA VAL A 460 21.72 -23.33 -12.05
C VAL A 460 20.48 -22.44 -12.14
N GLU A 461 20.43 -21.41 -11.31
CA GLU A 461 19.40 -20.37 -11.39
C GLU A 461 20.07 -19.03 -11.65
N LEU A 462 19.50 -18.23 -12.55
CA LEU A 462 19.82 -16.83 -12.69
C LEU A 462 18.98 -16.08 -11.66
N GLU A 463 19.66 -15.35 -10.79
CA GLU A 463 19.08 -14.46 -9.81
C GLU A 463 19.24 -13.01 -10.26
N ALA A 464 18.12 -12.27 -10.35
CA ALA A 464 18.11 -10.83 -10.52
C ALA A 464 17.63 -10.17 -9.23
N LEU A 465 18.50 -9.43 -8.57
CA LEU A 465 18.17 -8.67 -7.38
C LEU A 465 17.55 -7.33 -7.81
N CYS A 466 16.23 -7.22 -7.71
CA CYS A 466 15.52 -5.98 -7.98
C CYS A 466 15.67 -5.04 -6.77
N SER A 467 15.59 -3.73 -7.00
CA SER A 467 15.80 -2.68 -6.01
C SER A 467 14.76 -2.61 -4.88
N SER A 468 14.21 -3.72 -4.41
CA SER A 468 13.30 -3.83 -3.27
C SER A 468 13.30 -5.23 -2.66
N ARG A 469 14.47 -5.87 -2.56
CA ARG A 469 14.74 -7.03 -1.65
C ARG A 469 14.03 -8.35 -1.95
N ARG A 470 13.47 -8.55 -3.15
CA ARG A 470 13.17 -9.90 -3.64
C ARG A 470 13.99 -10.21 -4.89
N ALA A 471 14.66 -11.35 -4.83
CA ALA A 471 15.39 -11.92 -5.95
C ALA A 471 14.41 -12.65 -6.86
N ILE A 472 14.37 -12.28 -8.14
CA ILE A 472 13.71 -13.11 -9.16
C ILE A 472 14.71 -14.19 -9.55
N ARG A 473 14.34 -15.46 -9.33
CA ARG A 473 15.16 -16.61 -9.69
C ARG A 473 14.51 -17.37 -10.83
N VAL A 474 15.26 -17.59 -11.89
CA VAL A 474 14.82 -18.35 -13.06
C VAL A 474 15.77 -19.50 -13.34
N PRO A 475 15.27 -20.70 -13.66
CA PRO A 475 16.15 -21.81 -14.02
C PRO A 475 16.94 -21.48 -15.29
N VAL A 476 18.23 -21.78 -15.26
CA VAL A 476 19.10 -21.72 -16.43
C VAL A 476 19.20 -23.12 -17.02
N TRP A 477 18.84 -23.24 -18.29
CA TRP A 477 18.82 -24.51 -19.00
C TRP A 477 20.23 -24.90 -19.42
N LEU A 478 20.74 -26.00 -18.85
CA LEU A 478 22.00 -26.62 -19.24
C LEU A 478 21.67 -27.66 -20.32
N ASP A 479 21.83 -27.31 -21.60
CA ASP A 479 21.65 -28.18 -22.79
C ASP A 479 20.80 -29.45 -22.59
N GLY A 480 19.48 -29.26 -22.60
CA GLY A 480 18.51 -30.35 -22.81
C GLY A 480 18.30 -31.34 -21.65
N ARG A 481 18.78 -31.07 -20.42
CA ARG A 481 18.45 -31.89 -19.25
C ARG A 481 17.96 -31.03 -18.07
N ILE A 482 16.83 -31.45 -17.50
CA ILE A 482 16.55 -31.34 -16.05
C ILE A 482 16.94 -32.68 -15.46
#